data_AF-A0A416WFU4-F1
#
_entry.id   AF-A0A416WFU4-F1
#
_cell.length_a   1.000
_cell.length_b   1.000
_cell.length_c   1.000
_cell.angle_alpha   90.00
_cell.angle_beta   90.00
_cell.angle_gamma   90.00
#
_symmetry.space_group_name_H-M   'P 1'
#
loop_
_entity.id
_entity.type
_entity.pdbx_description
1 polymer ?
#
loop_
_entity_poly.entity_id
_entity_poly.type
_entity_poly.pdbx_seq_one_letter_code
_entity_poly.pdbx_strand_id
1 'polypeptide(L)'
;MGVVEITVKDNRDEQATIRVTVIPRVMSMEVTEIYPHIEYIDNEKGIEVEEEVKKDIIENLDVSVGWRFELERKNWNGKYNSKGKLTVYPVSGGEPIEGTFKIGYGPKTVLTLEYGDQKHILETPEVSVTGKSRDTGPLHMTFVLDYTGKYSGLYPGANFSHVGCGIKITM
;
A
#
# COMPACT_ATOMS: atom_id res chain seq x y z
N MET A 1 -11.57 1.11 -19.48
CA MET A 1 -12.33 0.10 -20.27
C MET A 1 -12.05 0.35 -21.74
N GLY A 2 -11.52 -0.63 -22.46
CA GLY A 2 -11.26 -0.52 -23.89
C GLY A 2 -12.16 -1.48 -24.65
N VAL A 3 -12.80 -1.02 -25.72
CA VAL A 3 -13.54 -1.88 -26.65
C VAL A 3 -12.76 -1.88 -27.95
N VAL A 4 -12.38 -3.07 -28.42
CA VAL A 4 -11.72 -3.27 -29.70
C VAL A 4 -12.63 -4.14 -30.55
N GLU A 5 -12.92 -3.68 -31.77
CA GLU A 5 -13.61 -4.48 -32.78
C GLU A 5 -12.55 -5.10 -33.69
N ILE A 6 -12.57 -6.43 -33.79
CA ILE A 6 -11.69 -7.19 -34.68
C ILE A 6 -12.56 -7.70 -35.83
N THR A 7 -12.31 -7.22 -37.03
CA THR A 7 -12.94 -7.76 -38.24
C THR A 7 -12.07 -8.85 -38.83
N VAL A 8 -12.64 -10.05 -38.95
CA VAL A 8 -12.00 -11.20 -39.59
C VAL A 8 -12.69 -11.45 -40.92
N LYS A 9 -11.90 -11.69 -41.97
CA LYS A 9 -12.39 -11.96 -43.32
C LYS A 9 -11.96 -13.37 -43.74
N ASP A 10 -12.88 -14.17 -44.24
CA ASP A 10 -12.56 -15.50 -44.79
C ASP A 10 -12.10 -15.41 -46.26
N ASN A 11 -11.72 -16.55 -46.85
CA ASN A 11 -11.27 -16.63 -48.23
C ASN A 11 -12.38 -16.46 -49.28
N ARG A 12 -13.64 -16.36 -48.85
CA ARG A 12 -14.83 -16.09 -49.65
C ARG A 12 -15.32 -14.65 -49.48
N ASP A 13 -14.49 -13.81 -48.87
CA ASP A 13 -14.78 -12.42 -48.54
C ASP A 13 -15.89 -12.20 -47.49
N GLU A 14 -16.33 -13.25 -46.81
CA GLU A 14 -17.29 -13.15 -45.72
C GLU A 14 -16.62 -12.53 -44.49
N GLN A 15 -17.31 -11.59 -43.84
CA GLN A 15 -16.78 -10.87 -42.68
C GLN A 15 -17.51 -11.27 -41.40
N ALA A 16 -16.75 -11.47 -40.34
CA ALA A 16 -17.25 -11.54 -38.98
C ALA A 16 -16.59 -10.44 -38.14
N THR A 17 -17.39 -9.78 -37.31
CA THR A 17 -16.88 -8.79 -36.35
C THR A 17 -16.91 -9.39 -34.96
N ILE A 18 -15.75 -9.46 -34.31
CA ILE A 18 -15.60 -9.89 -32.92
C ILE A 18 -15.42 -8.64 -32.06
N ARG A 19 -16.33 -8.44 -31.11
CA ARG A 19 -16.18 -7.40 -30.09
C ARG A 19 -15.39 -7.93 -28.91
N VAL A 20 -14.25 -7.31 -28.63
CA VAL A 20 -13.41 -7.63 -27.49
C VAL A 20 -13.48 -6.49 -26.48
N THR A 21 -14.01 -6.77 -25.29
CA THR A 21 -14.01 -5.84 -24.17
C THR A 21 -12.82 -6.15 -23.27
N VAL A 22 -11.92 -5.19 -23.12
CA VAL A 22 -10.75 -5.30 -22.23
C VAL A 22 -11.02 -4.51 -20.95
N ILE A 23 -11.06 -5.23 -19.83
CA ILE A 23 -11.19 -4.68 -18.49
C ILE A 23 -9.79 -4.71 -17.83
N PRO A 24 -9.25 -3.56 -17.40
CA PRO A 24 -7.99 -3.53 -16.65
C PRO A 24 -8.10 -4.39 -15.39
N ARG A 25 -7.06 -5.17 -15.08
CA ARG A 25 -7.01 -5.89 -13.80
C ARG A 25 -6.72 -4.86 -12.70
N VAL A 26 -7.74 -4.53 -11.94
CA VAL A 26 -7.65 -3.69 -10.74
C VAL A 26 -7.41 -4.57 -9.53
N MET A 27 -6.49 -4.16 -8.67
CA MET A 27 -6.23 -4.75 -7.36
C MET A 27 -6.70 -3.75 -6.30
N SER A 28 -7.56 -4.18 -5.38
CA SER A 28 -8.06 -3.34 -4.29
C SER A 28 -7.34 -3.73 -3.01
N MET A 29 -7.02 -2.74 -2.19
CA MET A 29 -6.45 -2.94 -0.87
C MET A 29 -7.21 -2.06 0.13
N GLU A 30 -7.46 -2.57 1.33
CA GLU A 30 -8.23 -1.85 2.36
C GLU A 30 -7.48 -1.80 3.68
N VAL A 31 -7.42 -0.63 4.30
CA VAL A 31 -6.87 -0.46 5.65
C VAL A 31 -7.82 -1.05 6.67
N THR A 32 -7.40 -2.11 7.34
CA THR A 32 -8.24 -2.83 8.32
C THR A 32 -7.90 -2.51 9.76
N GLU A 33 -6.68 -2.07 10.04
CA GLU A 33 -6.23 -1.78 11.41
C GLU A 33 -5.14 -0.71 11.40
N ILE A 34 -5.11 0.13 12.44
CA ILE A 34 -4.06 1.11 12.71
C ILE A 34 -3.70 0.95 14.18
N TYR A 35 -2.41 0.81 14.47
CA TYR A 35 -1.92 0.59 15.83
C TYR A 35 -0.58 1.33 16.04
N PRO A 36 -0.53 2.36 16.90
CA PRO A 36 0.73 2.97 17.29
C PRO A 36 1.52 2.06 18.25
N HIS A 37 2.83 2.02 18.10
CA HIS A 37 3.73 1.24 18.95
C HIS A 37 4.94 2.07 19.37
N ILE A 38 5.38 1.85 20.60
CA ILE A 38 6.50 2.56 21.22
C ILE A 38 7.39 1.52 21.88
N GLU A 39 8.69 1.63 21.63
CA GLU A 39 9.74 0.84 22.25
C GLU A 39 10.73 1.79 22.94
N TYR A 40 11.20 1.39 24.11
CA TYR A 40 12.12 2.15 24.95
C TYR A 40 13.48 1.48 25.03
N ILE A 41 14.54 2.28 25.13
CA ILE A 41 15.87 1.81 25.48
C ILE A 41 15.84 1.38 26.96
N ASP A 42 16.19 0.12 27.23
CA ASP A 42 16.35 -0.49 28.56
C ASP A 42 15.10 -0.73 29.42
N ASN A 43 13.87 -0.65 28.87
CA ASN A 43 12.60 -0.96 29.56
C ASN A 43 12.35 -0.21 30.89
N GLU A 44 13.20 0.73 31.30
CA GLU A 44 12.86 1.71 32.32
C GLU A 44 11.73 2.55 31.73
N LYS A 45 10.50 2.26 32.17
CA LYS A 45 9.27 2.90 31.70
C LYS A 45 9.54 4.39 31.51
N GLY A 46 9.65 4.78 30.24
CA GLY A 46 9.74 6.17 29.86
C GLY A 46 8.58 6.91 30.50
N ILE A 47 8.85 8.17 30.83
CA ILE A 47 7.95 9.24 31.28
C ILE A 47 6.47 8.99 30.87
N GLU A 48 5.49 9.43 31.66
CA GLU A 48 4.03 9.37 31.39
C GLU A 48 3.59 10.10 30.07
N VAL A 49 4.18 9.75 28.92
CA VAL A 49 3.97 10.35 27.60
C VAL A 49 3.52 9.32 26.57
N GLU A 50 3.49 8.03 26.89
CA GLU A 50 3.12 6.96 25.95
C GLU A 50 1.73 7.19 25.34
N GLU A 51 0.72 7.44 26.17
CA GLU A 51 -0.65 7.69 25.71
C GLU A 51 -0.77 8.99 24.91
N GLU A 52 -0.01 10.03 25.31
CA GLU A 52 0.04 11.31 24.59
C GLU A 52 0.66 11.14 23.20
N VAL A 53 1.79 10.43 23.10
CA VAL A 53 2.47 10.13 21.84
C VAL A 53 1.60 9.26 20.94
N LYS A 54 1.01 8.18 21.47
CA LYS A 54 0.10 7.31 20.70
C LYS A 54 -1.10 8.08 20.15
N LYS A 55 -1.67 8.99 20.95
CA LYS A 55 -2.78 9.84 20.54
C LYS A 55 -2.36 10.83 19.45
N ASP A 56 -1.23 11.51 19.62
CA ASP A 56 -0.70 12.46 18.62
C ASP A 56 -0.39 11.75 17.29
N ILE A 57 0.13 10.52 17.33
CA ILE A 57 0.35 9.71 16.12
C ILE A 57 -0.96 9.47 15.38
N ILE A 58 -2.01 9.01 16.08
CA ILE A 58 -3.31 8.71 15.46
C ILE A 58 -3.99 9.98 14.93
N GLU A 59 -3.95 11.08 15.69
CA GLU A 59 -4.60 12.35 15.32
C GLU A 59 -3.96 13.04 14.12
N ASN A 60 -2.65 12.82 13.90
CA ASN A 60 -1.92 13.39 12.77
C ASN A 60 -1.67 12.37 11.65
N LEU A 61 -2.27 11.18 11.72
CA LEU A 61 -2.10 10.17 10.69
C LEU A 61 -2.98 10.51 9.48
N ASP A 62 -2.35 10.66 8.32
CA ASP A 62 -3.05 10.95 7.05
C ASP A 62 -3.70 9.71 6.41
N VAL A 63 -3.95 8.67 7.20
CA VAL A 63 -4.55 7.40 6.80
C VAL A 63 -5.51 6.96 7.90
N SER A 64 -6.67 6.42 7.54
CA SER A 64 -7.66 5.92 8.50
C SER A 64 -8.13 4.50 8.14
N VAL A 65 -8.66 3.79 9.14
CA VAL A 65 -9.31 2.48 8.92
C VAL A 65 -10.48 2.64 7.95
N GLY A 66 -10.54 1.78 6.94
CA GLY A 66 -11.51 1.79 5.85
C GLY A 66 -11.08 2.55 4.60
N TRP A 67 -9.89 3.17 4.58
CA TRP A 67 -9.32 3.73 3.34
C TRP A 67 -9.10 2.60 2.34
N ARG A 68 -9.44 2.85 1.07
CA ARG A 68 -9.25 1.88 -0.01
C ARG A 68 -8.28 2.39 -1.07
N PHE A 69 -7.40 1.53 -1.51
CA PHE A 69 -6.42 1.79 -2.57
C PHE A 69 -6.72 0.87 -3.76
N GLU A 70 -7.00 1.45 -4.93
CA GLU A 70 -7.17 0.70 -6.16
C GLU A 70 -5.99 0.90 -7.10
N LEU A 71 -5.34 -0.21 -7.46
CA LEU A 71 -4.14 -0.23 -8.28
C LEU A 71 -4.51 -0.76 -9.68
N GLU A 72 -4.52 0.14 -10.67
CA GLU A 72 -4.73 -0.20 -12.07
C GLU A 72 -3.38 -0.29 -12.80
N ARG A 73 -3.00 -1.51 -13.21
CA ARG A 73 -1.74 -1.74 -13.93
C ARG A 73 -1.83 -1.21 -15.37
N LYS A 74 -0.98 -0.24 -15.72
CA LYS A 74 -0.92 0.35 -17.07
C LYS A 74 0.15 -0.25 -17.98
N ASN A 75 1.27 -0.73 -17.44
CA ASN A 75 2.38 -1.28 -18.25
C ASN A 75 2.75 -2.69 -17.80
N TRP A 76 2.40 -3.69 -18.61
CA TRP A 76 2.97 -5.02 -18.51
C TRP A 76 4.31 -5.03 -19.25
N ASN A 77 5.39 -4.58 -18.61
CA ASN A 77 6.73 -4.84 -19.13
C ASN A 77 7.34 -5.94 -18.27
N GLY A 78 7.33 -7.16 -18.80
CA GLY A 78 7.42 -8.45 -18.10
C GLY A 78 8.71 -8.79 -17.35
N LYS A 79 9.45 -7.81 -16.82
CA LYS A 79 10.67 -8.05 -16.03
C LYS A 79 10.75 -7.09 -14.84
N TYR A 80 10.28 -7.56 -13.69
CA TYR A 80 10.69 -7.12 -12.34
C TYR A 80 10.30 -5.73 -11.83
N ASN A 81 9.49 -4.94 -12.55
CA ASN A 81 8.89 -3.73 -12.00
C ASN A 81 7.48 -3.51 -12.58
N SER A 82 6.47 -3.33 -11.73
CA SER A 82 5.13 -2.91 -12.17
C SER A 82 4.92 -1.45 -11.80
N LYS A 83 4.35 -0.66 -12.71
CA LYS A 83 3.88 0.70 -12.39
C LYS A 83 2.49 0.92 -12.96
N GLY A 84 1.70 1.75 -12.29
CA GLY A 84 0.34 1.97 -12.71
C GLY A 84 -0.31 3.18 -12.06
N LYS A 85 -1.60 3.29 -12.33
CA LYS A 85 -2.47 4.31 -11.75
C LYS A 85 -2.92 3.82 -10.37
N LEU A 86 -2.86 4.71 -9.39
CA LEU A 86 -3.41 4.51 -8.07
C LEU A 86 -4.64 5.41 -7.94
N THR A 87 -5.73 4.87 -7.43
CA THR A 87 -6.88 5.65 -6.97
C THR A 87 -7.06 5.39 -5.48
N VAL A 88 -7.04 6.45 -4.68
CA VAL A 88 -7.26 6.37 -3.23
C VAL A 88 -8.66 6.84 -2.91
N TYR A 89 -9.37 6.05 -2.12
CA TYR A 89 -10.71 6.35 -1.62
C TYR A 89 -10.62 6.56 -0.11
N PRO A 90 -10.56 7.82 0.36
CA PRO A 90 -10.64 8.15 1.77
C PRO A 90 -11.97 7.66 2.37
N VAL A 91 -11.98 7.38 3.68
CA VAL A 91 -13.21 6.98 4.36
C VAL A 91 -14.21 8.13 4.30
N SER A 92 -15.44 7.79 3.92
CA SER A 92 -16.62 8.68 3.86
C SER A 92 -16.55 9.82 2.84
N GLY A 93 -17.05 9.57 1.62
CA GLY A 93 -17.61 10.59 0.72
C GLY A 93 -16.65 11.61 0.11
N GLY A 94 -15.36 11.55 0.43
CA GLY A 94 -14.32 12.36 -0.20
C GLY A 94 -14.16 12.01 -1.68
N GLU A 95 -13.74 13.00 -2.48
CA GLU A 95 -13.38 12.74 -3.87
C GLU A 95 -12.19 11.77 -3.93
N PRO A 96 -12.21 10.79 -4.85
CA PRO A 96 -11.07 9.90 -5.03
C PRO A 96 -9.80 10.70 -5.36
N ILE A 97 -8.71 10.37 -4.70
CA ILE A 97 -7.41 11.01 -4.92
C ILE A 97 -6.65 10.18 -5.95
N GLU A 98 -6.24 10.83 -7.02
CA GLU A 98 -5.49 10.22 -8.10
C GLU A 98 -3.99 10.20 -7.79
N GLY A 99 -3.33 9.11 -8.15
CA GLY A 99 -1.92 8.89 -7.86
C GLY A 99 -1.25 7.87 -8.77
N THR A 100 -0.06 7.47 -8.37
CA THR A 100 0.68 6.40 -9.03
C THR A 100 1.18 5.38 -8.02
N PHE A 101 1.38 4.15 -8.48
CA PHE A 101 2.06 3.13 -7.70
C PHE A 101 3.22 2.53 -8.48
N LYS A 102 4.20 2.00 -7.74
CA LYS A 102 5.32 1.22 -8.26
C LYS A 102 5.53 -0.01 -7.38
N ILE A 103 5.69 -1.17 -7.99
CA ILE A 103 6.12 -2.41 -7.32
C ILE A 103 7.52 -2.73 -7.81
N GLY A 104 8.49 -2.70 -6.88
CA GLY A 104 9.84 -3.21 -7.07
C GLY A 104 9.96 -4.63 -6.56
N TYR A 105 10.53 -5.51 -7.37
CA TYR A 105 10.80 -6.89 -6.98
C TYR A 105 12.31 -7.09 -6.73
N GLY A 106 12.69 -7.43 -5.50
CA GLY A 106 14.05 -7.75 -5.10
C GLY A 106 14.07 -8.84 -4.01
N PRO A 107 15.06 -8.86 -3.09
CA PRO A 107 15.02 -9.71 -1.90
C PRO A 107 13.75 -9.51 -1.06
N LYS A 108 13.22 -8.27 -1.06
CA LYS A 108 11.88 -7.90 -0.59
C LYS A 108 11.08 -7.36 -1.76
N THR A 109 9.76 -7.50 -1.70
CA THR A 109 8.86 -6.76 -2.60
C THR A 109 8.55 -5.41 -1.97
N VAL A 110 8.73 -4.33 -2.73
CA VAL A 110 8.50 -2.96 -2.27
C VAL A 110 7.38 -2.35 -3.10
N LEU A 111 6.28 -1.94 -2.47
CA LEU A 111 5.18 -1.21 -3.09
C LEU A 111 5.27 0.27 -2.66
N THR A 112 5.48 1.16 -3.61
CA THR A 112 5.43 2.60 -3.40
C THR A 112 4.10 3.14 -3.90
N LEU A 113 3.41 3.93 -3.07
CA LEU A 113 2.17 4.64 -3.36
C LEU A 113 2.45 6.15 -3.27
N GLU A 114 2.15 6.89 -4.33
CA GLU A 114 2.32 8.35 -4.39
C GLU A 114 1.01 9.00 -4.83
N TYR A 115 0.44 9.88 -4.00
CA TYR A 115 -0.82 10.59 -4.26
C TYR A 115 -0.88 11.90 -3.48
N GLY A 116 -1.42 12.96 -4.09
CA GLY A 116 -1.30 14.31 -3.51
C GLY A 116 0.17 14.66 -3.21
N ASP A 117 0.43 15.14 -1.99
CA ASP A 117 1.79 15.38 -1.47
C ASP A 117 2.34 14.20 -0.65
N GLN A 118 1.63 13.06 -0.66
CA GLN A 118 1.97 11.88 0.13
C GLN A 118 2.78 10.85 -0.66
N LYS A 119 3.67 10.19 0.06
CA LYS A 119 4.44 9.04 -0.42
C LYS A 119 4.53 7.97 0.65
N HIS A 120 3.94 6.82 0.39
CA HIS A 120 4.04 5.64 1.25
C HIS A 120 4.86 4.55 0.57
N ILE A 121 5.77 3.95 1.34
CA ILE A 121 6.58 2.81 0.89
C ILE A 121 6.21 1.62 1.79
N LEU A 122 5.73 0.54 1.17
CA LEU A 122 5.39 -0.72 1.80
C LEU A 122 6.43 -1.77 1.42
N GLU A 123 6.96 -2.49 2.39
CA GLU A 123 7.87 -3.60 2.15
C GLU A 123 7.27 -4.90 2.66
N THR A 124 7.33 -5.96 1.86
CA THR A 124 7.01 -7.30 2.38
C THR A 124 8.08 -7.72 3.38
N PRO A 125 7.72 -8.44 4.46
CA PRO A 125 8.72 -9.05 5.32
C PRO A 125 9.67 -9.94 4.51
N GLU A 126 10.92 -10.00 4.95
CA GLU A 126 11.95 -10.83 4.32
C GLU A 126 11.55 -12.30 4.48
N VAL A 127 10.99 -12.89 3.42
CA VAL A 127 10.71 -14.33 3.43
C VAL A 127 12.01 -15.03 3.03
N SER A 128 12.67 -15.69 3.97
CA SER A 128 13.74 -16.63 3.66
C SER A 128 13.14 -17.84 2.95
N VAL A 129 12.96 -17.76 1.62
CA VAL A 129 12.31 -18.83 0.85
C VAL A 129 13.31 -19.95 0.54
N THR A 130 13.45 -20.92 1.45
CA THR A 130 13.61 -22.31 1.04
C THR A 130 12.22 -22.94 0.92
N GLY A 131 11.60 -22.82 -0.25
CA GLY A 131 10.34 -23.51 -0.56
C GLY A 131 9.27 -22.60 -1.15
N LYS A 132 8.98 -22.79 -2.43
CA LYS A 132 7.86 -22.17 -3.14
C LYS A 132 6.54 -22.50 -2.41
N SER A 133 6.01 -21.59 -1.59
CA SER A 133 4.57 -21.55 -1.30
C SER A 133 3.97 -20.33 -1.99
N ARG A 134 3.04 -20.58 -2.91
CA ARG A 134 2.05 -19.60 -3.35
C ARG A 134 0.91 -19.72 -2.36
N ASP A 135 0.99 -19.01 -1.25
CA ASP A 135 -0.16 -18.86 -0.38
C ASP A 135 -1.13 -17.87 -1.03
N THR A 136 -2.39 -18.28 -1.20
CA THR A 136 -3.48 -17.52 -1.85
C THR A 136 -4.51 -17.05 -0.82
N GLY A 137 -4.10 -16.86 0.43
CA GLY A 137 -4.90 -16.17 1.45
C GLY A 137 -4.83 -14.64 1.29
N PRO A 138 -5.69 -13.89 1.99
CA PRO A 138 -5.57 -12.43 2.04
C PRO A 138 -4.14 -12.06 2.49
N LEU A 139 -3.46 -11.28 1.65
CA LEU A 139 -2.13 -10.77 1.97
C LEU A 139 -2.28 -9.67 3.02
N HIS A 140 -1.96 -10.00 4.26
CA HIS A 140 -1.85 -9.01 5.33
C HIS A 140 -0.48 -8.34 5.25
N MET A 141 -0.47 -7.06 4.91
CA MET A 141 0.74 -6.24 4.92
C MET A 141 0.64 -5.22 6.05
N THR A 142 1.74 -5.06 6.79
CA THR A 142 1.89 -4.06 7.84
C THR A 142 2.76 -2.91 7.35
N PHE A 143 2.25 -1.68 7.35
CA PHE A 143 3.10 -0.50 7.28
C PHE A 143 3.72 -0.23 8.64
N VAL A 144 4.97 0.25 8.66
CA VAL A 144 5.54 0.89 9.86
C VAL A 144 5.92 2.30 9.45
N LEU A 145 5.20 3.29 9.97
CA LEU A 145 5.60 4.70 9.88
C LEU A 145 6.51 5.01 11.05
N ASP A 146 7.73 5.46 10.79
CA ASP A 146 8.72 5.77 11.81
C ASP A 146 8.66 7.26 12.18
N TYR A 147 8.39 7.53 13.46
CA TYR A 147 8.33 8.87 14.05
C TYR A 147 9.39 9.07 15.15
N THR A 148 10.34 8.14 15.29
CA THR A 148 11.32 8.12 16.39
C THR A 148 12.07 9.45 16.49
N GLY A 149 12.56 10.00 15.37
CA GLY A 149 13.28 11.29 15.37
C GLY A 149 12.44 12.48 15.87
N LYS A 150 11.15 12.53 15.52
CA LYS A 150 10.22 13.59 15.99
C LYS A 150 10.07 13.52 17.50
N TYR A 151 9.70 12.34 18.01
CA TYR A 151 9.34 12.19 19.42
C TYR A 151 10.55 12.15 20.35
N SER A 152 11.70 11.65 19.90
CA SER A 152 12.96 11.77 20.66
C SER A 152 13.41 13.23 20.81
N GLY A 153 13.05 14.11 19.86
CA GLY A 153 13.30 15.55 19.98
C GLY A 153 12.33 16.26 20.94
N LEU A 154 11.05 15.85 20.95
CA LEU A 154 10.03 16.43 21.83
C LEU A 154 10.15 15.95 23.28
N TYR A 155 10.56 14.68 23.48
CA TYR A 155 10.69 14.05 24.79
C TYR A 155 12.10 13.45 24.97
N PRO A 156 13.15 14.28 25.10
CA PRO A 156 14.53 13.80 25.18
C PRO A 156 14.83 12.93 26.41
N GLY A 157 14.00 13.01 27.46
CA GLY A 157 14.11 12.16 28.65
C GLY A 157 13.36 10.82 28.56
N ALA A 158 12.63 10.57 27.47
CA ALA A 158 11.83 9.35 27.33
C ALA A 158 12.62 8.16 26.76
N ASN A 159 13.84 8.37 26.23
CA ASN A 159 14.74 7.31 25.75
C ASN A 159 14.07 6.31 24.77
N PHE A 160 13.34 6.78 23.77
CA PHE A 160 12.73 5.90 22.77
C PHE A 160 13.79 5.17 21.94
N SER A 161 13.64 3.84 21.80
CA SER A 161 14.38 3.05 20.79
C SER A 161 13.65 3.07 19.45
N HIS A 162 12.32 3.08 19.48
CA HIS A 162 11.49 3.17 18.29
C HIS A 162 10.12 3.76 18.63
N VAL A 163 9.64 4.69 17.81
CA VAL A 163 8.26 5.18 17.87
C VAL A 163 7.67 5.07 16.48
N GLY A 164 6.58 4.33 16.34
CA GLY A 164 5.97 4.15 15.03
C GLY A 164 4.48 3.88 15.04
N CYS A 165 3.93 3.77 13.84
CA CYS A 165 2.56 3.35 13.61
C CYS A 165 2.51 2.18 12.65
N GLY A 166 1.99 1.05 13.15
CA GLY A 166 1.52 -0.08 12.40
C GLY A 166 0.23 0.25 11.64
N ILE A 167 0.13 -0.10 10.36
CA ILE A 167 -1.14 -0.06 9.62
C ILE A 167 -1.30 -1.41 8.93
N LYS A 168 -2.41 -2.12 9.14
CA LYS A 168 -2.69 -3.39 8.43
C LYS A 168 -3.55 -3.12 7.21
N ILE A 169 -3.17 -3.74 6.10
CA ILE A 169 -3.95 -3.78 4.88
C ILE A 169 -4.32 -5.22 4.55
N THR A 170 -5.53 -5.38 4.03
CA THR A 170 -5.98 -6.60 3.37
C THR A 170 -6.06 -6.37 1.86
N MET A 171 -5.52 -7.32 1.08
CA MET A 171 -5.58 -7.40 -0.39
C MET A 171 -6.45 -8.56 -0.86
#